data_AF-A0A651HBB0-F1
#
_entry.id   AF-A0A651HBB0-F1
#
_cell.length_a   1.000
_cell.length_b   1.000
_cell.length_c   1.000
_cell.angle_alpha   90.00
_cell.angle_beta   90.00
_cell.angle_gamma   90.00
#
_symmetry.space_group_name_H-M   'P 1'
#
loop_
_entity.id
_entity.type
_entity.pdbx_description
1 polymer ?
#
loop_
_entity_poly.entity_id
_entity_poly.type
_entity_poly.pdbx_seq_one_letter_code
_entity_poly.pdbx_strand_id
1 'polypeptide(L)'
;MPADQTLLLRSGLLANAVFSFLSGTILLLRPETVAGWLGLEGTLVLILIGAGLLLFAADLIWQATRPRLLTWRALGATSGDLLWIAATAVVLLIFPESFSAAGRLLLLGVAAAVGGFAVWQWAGIDRAHREIPGGPYRHCVLVSAAAPPEALWPVVSDLAGIRHYMPMLRRSVLRNSLEPGVGAVRECEDHSGKRWAEQCIAFEPGRSFTLNFLAHEPGFPFPARSMVGGWEVLPDTPGRSLVKVWWELEPRPLWLAPLLLPLLAFGADRVFPQAIRRMAAAATGTHSEEEPPTSPAPATRLIKTPC
;
A
#
# COMPACT_ATOMS: atom_id res chain seq x y z
N MET A 1 7.52 8.85 4.16
CA MET A 1 6.50 9.72 4.75
C MET A 1 7.09 10.44 5.96
N PRO A 2 7.19 11.78 5.93
CA PRO A 2 7.39 12.62 7.11
C PRO A 2 6.52 12.15 8.29
N ALA A 3 7.06 12.19 9.51
CA ALA A 3 6.37 11.70 10.70
C ALA A 3 4.94 12.27 10.79
N ASP A 4 4.80 13.58 10.58
CA ASP A 4 3.56 14.35 10.61
C ASP A 4 2.47 13.86 9.65
N GLN A 5 2.85 13.33 8.48
CA GLN A 5 1.88 12.82 7.50
C GLN A 5 1.22 11.52 7.98
N THR A 6 1.92 10.73 8.80
CA THR A 6 1.40 9.45 9.31
C THR A 6 0.77 9.55 10.70
N LEU A 7 0.96 10.67 11.42
CA LEU A 7 0.42 10.85 12.77
C LEU A 7 -1.09 10.68 12.81
N LEU A 8 -1.81 11.25 11.83
CA LEU A 8 -3.27 11.14 11.76
C LEU A 8 -3.74 9.69 11.61
N LEU A 9 -3.04 8.91 10.79
CA LEU A 9 -3.37 7.50 10.58
C LEU A 9 -3.02 6.67 11.82
N ARG A 10 -1.86 6.90 12.43
CA ARG A 10 -1.42 6.20 13.65
C ARG A 10 -2.35 6.47 14.82
N SER A 11 -2.79 7.72 15.01
CA SER A 11 -3.72 8.07 16.08
C SER A 11 -5.09 7.44 15.86
N GLY A 12 -5.62 7.43 14.63
CA GLY A 12 -6.87 6.74 14.31
C GLY A 12 -6.79 5.22 14.54
N LEU A 13 -5.69 4.57 14.16
CA LEU A 13 -5.45 3.15 14.43
C LEU A 13 -5.37 2.86 15.94
N LEU A 14 -4.64 3.68 16.71
CA LEU A 14 -4.49 3.51 18.16
C LEU A 14 -5.81 3.77 18.91
N ALA A 15 -6.58 4.79 18.52
CA ALA A 15 -7.88 5.07 19.11
C ALA A 15 -8.84 3.87 18.92
N ASN A 16 -8.90 3.32 17.70
CA ASN A 16 -9.68 2.11 17.45
C ASN A 16 -9.14 0.92 18.26
N ALA A 17 -7.82 0.74 18.34
CA ALA A 17 -7.24 -0.34 19.13
C ALA A 17 -7.63 -0.26 20.62
N VAL A 18 -7.58 0.93 21.22
CA VAL A 18 -8.00 1.14 22.63
C VAL A 18 -9.47 0.83 22.80
N PHE A 19 -10.33 1.34 21.90
CA PHE A 19 -11.77 1.07 21.97
C PHE A 19 -12.09 -0.43 21.82
N SER A 20 -11.46 -1.09 20.85
CA SER A 20 -11.59 -2.54 20.60
C SER A 20 -11.07 -3.35 21.79
N PHE A 21 -9.94 -2.96 22.39
CA PHE A 21 -9.39 -3.62 23.56
C PHE A 21 -10.31 -3.53 24.78
N LEU A 22 -10.83 -2.34 25.08
CA LEU A 22 -11.75 -2.13 26.21
C LEU A 22 -13.06 -2.90 25.99
N SER A 23 -13.62 -2.82 24.78
CA SER A 23 -14.85 -3.54 24.42
C SER A 23 -14.65 -5.05 24.52
N GLY A 24 -13.57 -5.57 23.95
CA GLY A 24 -13.23 -7.00 24.02
C GLY A 24 -13.01 -7.48 25.45
N THR A 25 -12.35 -6.69 26.28
CA THR A 25 -12.15 -6.99 27.71
C THR A 25 -13.47 -7.07 28.47
N ILE A 26 -14.39 -6.12 28.24
CA ILE A 26 -15.72 -6.13 28.87
C ILE A 26 -16.51 -7.38 28.45
N LEU A 27 -16.49 -7.74 27.15
CA LEU A 27 -17.19 -8.92 26.65
C LEU A 27 -16.63 -10.24 27.21
N LEU A 28 -15.33 -10.30 27.52
CA LEU A 28 -14.71 -11.50 28.10
C LEU A 28 -14.91 -11.60 29.62
N LEU A 29 -14.86 -10.46 30.33
CA LEU A 29 -14.94 -10.46 31.80
C LEU A 29 -16.37 -10.42 32.33
N ARG A 30 -17.32 -9.85 31.57
CA ARG A 30 -18.72 -9.66 31.99
C ARG A 30 -19.72 -10.02 30.87
N PRO A 31 -19.60 -11.18 30.21
CA PRO A 31 -20.46 -11.51 29.08
C PRO A 31 -21.96 -11.58 29.44
N GLU A 32 -22.32 -12.04 30.64
CA GLU A 32 -23.72 -12.15 31.09
C GLU A 32 -24.38 -10.77 31.22
N THR A 33 -23.63 -9.79 31.73
CA THR A 33 -24.12 -8.41 31.88
C THR A 33 -24.40 -7.79 30.51
N VAL A 34 -23.47 -7.95 29.55
CA VAL A 34 -23.66 -7.43 28.20
C VAL A 34 -24.78 -8.19 27.47
N ALA A 35 -24.89 -9.51 27.64
CA ALA A 35 -26.00 -10.29 27.11
C ALA A 35 -27.35 -9.81 27.64
N GLY A 36 -27.44 -9.51 28.95
CA GLY A 36 -28.64 -8.93 29.57
C GLY A 36 -29.02 -7.57 29.01
N TRP A 37 -28.04 -6.69 28.75
CA TRP A 37 -28.30 -5.43 28.05
C TRP A 37 -28.76 -5.64 26.61
N LEU A 38 -28.17 -6.59 25.89
CA LEU A 38 -28.53 -6.91 24.52
C LEU A 38 -29.91 -7.60 24.42
N GLY A 39 -30.36 -8.29 25.47
CA GLY A 39 -31.54 -9.15 25.44
C GLY A 39 -31.28 -10.54 24.85
N LEU A 40 -30.04 -11.03 24.94
CA LEU A 40 -29.61 -12.31 24.38
C LEU A 40 -29.55 -13.39 25.48
N GLU A 41 -29.97 -14.61 25.15
CA GLU A 41 -29.97 -15.75 26.09
C GLU A 41 -28.65 -16.55 26.10
N GLY A 42 -27.61 -16.11 25.36
CA GLY A 42 -26.33 -16.81 25.25
C GLY A 42 -25.11 -15.90 25.28
N THR A 43 -24.04 -16.37 25.94
CA THR A 43 -22.79 -15.61 26.14
C THR A 43 -21.65 -16.01 25.20
N LEU A 44 -21.72 -17.22 24.60
CA LEU A 44 -20.62 -17.76 23.79
C LEU A 44 -20.23 -16.85 22.63
N VAL A 45 -21.22 -16.31 21.90
CA VAL A 45 -20.97 -15.39 20.78
C VAL A 45 -20.27 -14.12 21.26
N LEU A 46 -20.65 -13.58 22.42
CA LEU A 46 -20.02 -12.39 23.00
C LEU A 46 -18.56 -12.66 23.40
N ILE A 47 -18.28 -13.83 23.97
CA ILE A 47 -16.92 -14.25 24.32
C ILE A 47 -16.06 -14.36 23.06
N LEU A 48 -16.57 -14.99 22.00
CA LEU A 48 -15.85 -15.13 20.73
C LEU A 48 -15.59 -13.77 20.07
N ILE A 49 -16.58 -12.88 20.06
CA ILE A 49 -16.41 -11.50 19.59
C ILE A 49 -15.36 -10.78 20.44
N GLY A 50 -15.42 -10.91 21.77
CA GLY A 50 -14.48 -10.29 22.69
C GLY A 50 -13.04 -10.73 22.43
N ALA A 51 -12.80 -12.03 22.27
CA ALA A 51 -11.49 -12.56 21.90
C ALA A 51 -11.01 -12.04 20.53
N GLY A 52 -11.91 -12.00 19.54
CA GLY A 52 -11.62 -11.44 18.22
C GLY A 52 -11.21 -9.96 18.28
N LEU A 53 -11.91 -9.15 19.09
CA LEU A 53 -11.59 -7.73 19.30
C LEU A 53 -10.24 -7.52 19.97
N LEU A 54 -9.84 -8.39 20.92
CA LEU A 54 -8.50 -8.31 21.52
C LEU A 54 -7.39 -8.61 20.50
N LEU A 55 -7.58 -9.62 19.65
CA LEU A 55 -6.64 -9.93 18.57
C LEU A 55 -6.56 -8.78 17.55
N PHE A 56 -7.71 -8.21 17.19
CA PHE A 56 -7.77 -7.06 16.30
C PHE A 56 -7.05 -5.84 16.90
N ALA A 57 -7.31 -5.52 18.17
CA ALA A 57 -6.63 -4.43 18.88
C ALA A 57 -5.10 -4.61 18.90
N ALA A 58 -4.62 -5.84 19.16
CA ALA A 58 -3.19 -6.14 19.13
C ALA A 58 -2.59 -5.92 17.73
N ASP A 59 -3.28 -6.33 16.66
CA ASP A 59 -2.83 -6.08 15.30
C ASP A 59 -2.78 -4.59 14.98
N LEU A 60 -3.79 -3.81 15.38
CA LEU A 60 -3.81 -2.36 15.19
C LEU A 60 -2.67 -1.65 15.92
N ILE A 61 -2.40 -2.01 17.18
CA ILE A 61 -1.25 -1.48 17.94
C ILE A 61 0.06 -1.78 17.21
N TRP A 62 0.24 -3.04 16.77
CA TRP A 62 1.44 -3.43 16.05
C TRP A 62 1.60 -2.68 14.72
N GLN A 63 0.51 -2.49 13.97
CA GLN A 63 0.53 -1.68 12.76
C GLN A 63 0.90 -0.22 13.05
N ALA A 64 0.29 0.38 14.08
CA ALA A 64 0.48 1.78 14.44
C ALA A 64 1.84 2.09 15.08
N THR A 65 2.55 1.09 15.60
CA THR A 65 3.88 1.24 16.24
C THR A 65 5.04 0.89 15.30
N ARG A 66 4.77 0.34 14.11
CA ARG A 66 5.82 0.01 13.14
C ARG A 66 6.54 1.27 12.61
N PRO A 67 7.86 1.21 12.37
CA PRO A 67 8.59 2.34 11.79
C PRO A 67 8.02 2.78 10.42
N ARG A 68 7.72 1.82 9.55
CA ARG A 68 7.04 2.06 8.27
C ARG A 68 5.60 1.56 8.35
N LEU A 69 4.66 2.47 8.24
CA LEU A 69 3.24 2.16 8.22
C LEU A 69 2.87 1.61 6.84
N LEU A 70 2.24 0.43 6.82
CA LEU A 70 1.76 -0.20 5.58
C LEU A 70 0.31 0.21 5.36
N THR A 71 0.09 1.22 4.53
CA THR A 71 -1.23 1.84 4.31
C THR A 71 -2.29 0.85 3.82
N TRP A 72 -1.88 -0.21 3.10
CA TRP A 72 -2.80 -1.27 2.65
C TRP A 72 -3.39 -2.09 3.81
N ARG A 73 -2.65 -2.25 4.91
CA ARG A 73 -3.15 -2.94 6.11
C ARG A 73 -4.09 -2.05 6.91
N ALA A 74 -3.79 -0.77 6.97
CA ALA A 74 -4.71 0.21 7.53
C ALA A 74 -6.02 0.26 6.74
N LEU A 75 -5.95 0.21 5.39
CA LEU A 75 -7.13 0.08 4.53
C LEU A 75 -7.91 -1.21 4.85
N GLY A 76 -7.22 -2.33 5.10
CA GLY A 76 -7.85 -3.58 5.54
C GLY A 76 -8.61 -3.43 6.87
N ALA A 77 -8.00 -2.77 7.86
CA ALA A 77 -8.65 -2.45 9.12
C ALA A 77 -9.88 -1.54 8.94
N THR A 78 -9.74 -0.45 8.18
CA THR A 78 -10.86 0.45 7.86
C THR A 78 -11.99 -0.27 7.12
N SER A 79 -11.67 -1.20 6.22
CA SER A 79 -12.67 -2.01 5.52
C SER A 79 -13.40 -2.96 6.48
N GLY A 80 -12.68 -3.54 7.45
CA GLY A 80 -13.25 -4.34 8.52
C GLY A 80 -14.21 -3.53 9.41
N ASP A 81 -13.84 -2.31 9.77
CA ASP A 81 -14.69 -1.38 10.52
C ASP A 81 -15.98 -1.04 9.75
N LEU A 82 -15.87 -0.73 8.45
CA LEU A 82 -17.03 -0.47 7.59
C LEU A 82 -17.95 -1.71 7.46
N LEU A 83 -17.36 -2.89 7.32
CA LEU A 83 -18.10 -4.15 7.29
C LEU A 83 -18.85 -4.40 8.62
N TRP A 84 -18.22 -4.08 9.75
CA TRP A 84 -18.84 -4.19 11.08
C TRP A 84 -20.09 -3.30 11.21
N ILE A 85 -20.01 -2.06 10.73
CA ILE A 85 -21.14 -1.11 10.74
C ILE A 85 -22.28 -1.64 9.86
N ALA A 86 -21.95 -2.08 8.65
CA ALA A 86 -22.93 -2.65 7.73
C ALA A 86 -23.61 -3.89 8.31
N ALA A 87 -22.82 -4.80 8.91
CA ALA A 87 -23.33 -5.99 9.57
C ALA A 87 -24.25 -5.64 10.75
N THR A 88 -23.89 -4.64 11.55
CA THR A 88 -24.73 -4.15 12.65
C THR A 88 -26.08 -3.62 12.14
N ALA A 89 -26.07 -2.82 11.07
CA ALA A 89 -27.29 -2.32 10.46
C ALA A 89 -28.18 -3.45 9.92
N VAL A 90 -27.60 -4.42 9.22
CA VAL A 90 -28.31 -5.59 8.69
C VAL A 90 -28.94 -6.41 9.83
N VAL A 91 -28.19 -6.70 10.89
CA VAL A 91 -28.68 -7.46 12.05
C VAL A 91 -29.86 -6.74 12.72
N LEU A 92 -29.77 -5.43 12.91
CA LEU A 92 -30.86 -4.65 13.52
C LEU A 92 -32.10 -4.56 12.63
N LEU A 93 -31.94 -4.57 11.31
CA LEU A 93 -33.06 -4.54 10.36
C LEU A 93 -33.77 -5.89 10.23
N ILE A 94 -33.02 -7.00 10.25
CA ILE A 94 -33.58 -8.35 10.07
C ILE A 94 -34.11 -8.90 11.40
N PHE A 95 -33.48 -8.59 12.52
CA PHE A 95 -33.81 -9.14 13.84
C PHE A 95 -34.13 -8.05 14.88
N PRO A 96 -35.05 -7.10 14.61
CA PRO A 96 -35.29 -5.96 15.48
C PRO A 96 -35.84 -6.34 16.86
N GLU A 97 -36.57 -7.45 16.95
CA GLU A 97 -37.19 -7.98 18.18
C GLU A 97 -36.25 -8.87 19.00
N SER A 98 -35.14 -9.32 18.41
CA SER A 98 -34.12 -10.12 19.12
C SER A 98 -33.25 -9.29 20.06
N PHE A 99 -33.39 -7.96 20.04
CA PHE A 99 -32.61 -7.05 20.88
C PHE A 99 -33.51 -6.18 21.74
N SER A 100 -33.10 -6.00 23.00
CA SER A 100 -33.74 -5.03 23.89
C SER A 100 -33.57 -3.60 23.36
N ALA A 101 -34.38 -2.65 23.83
CA ALA A 101 -34.21 -1.24 23.47
C ALA A 101 -32.81 -0.70 23.84
N ALA A 102 -32.30 -1.07 25.02
CA ALA A 102 -30.94 -0.72 25.45
C ALA A 102 -29.88 -1.37 24.55
N GLY A 103 -30.12 -2.63 24.14
CA GLY A 103 -29.23 -3.38 23.25
C GLY A 103 -29.10 -2.74 21.88
N ARG A 104 -30.22 -2.30 21.29
CA ARG A 104 -30.22 -1.57 20.01
C ARG A 104 -29.44 -0.27 20.11
N LEU A 105 -29.65 0.51 21.17
CA LEU A 105 -28.89 1.75 21.41
C LEU A 105 -27.39 1.48 21.59
N LEU A 106 -27.03 0.43 22.34
CA LEU A 106 -25.63 0.03 22.52
C LEU A 106 -24.98 -0.34 21.19
N LEU A 107 -25.62 -1.18 20.38
CA LEU A 107 -25.12 -1.59 19.06
C LEU A 107 -24.95 -0.38 18.12
N LEU A 108 -25.94 0.53 18.08
CA LEU A 108 -25.85 1.76 17.30
C LEU A 108 -24.72 2.68 17.80
N GLY A 109 -24.53 2.80 19.12
CA GLY A 109 -23.45 3.58 19.71
C GLY A 109 -22.06 3.03 19.37
N VAL A 110 -21.89 1.71 19.45
CA VAL A 110 -20.65 1.03 19.03
C VAL A 110 -20.41 1.23 17.54
N ALA A 111 -21.42 1.03 16.69
CA ALA A 111 -21.31 1.23 15.25
C ALA A 111 -20.95 2.69 14.91
N ALA A 112 -21.51 3.68 15.61
CA ALA A 112 -21.16 5.08 15.42
C ALA A 112 -19.69 5.37 15.80
N ALA A 113 -19.20 4.82 16.92
CA ALA A 113 -17.81 4.96 17.34
C ALA A 113 -16.85 4.34 16.32
N VAL A 114 -17.12 3.10 15.89
CA VAL A 114 -16.36 2.39 14.84
C VAL A 114 -16.39 3.15 13.52
N GLY A 115 -17.53 3.74 13.14
CA GLY A 115 -17.65 4.62 11.98
C GLY A 115 -16.79 5.87 12.08
N GLY A 116 -16.71 6.49 13.26
CA GLY A 116 -15.80 7.59 13.53
C GLY A 116 -14.34 7.20 13.32
N PHE A 117 -13.93 6.01 13.79
CA PHE A 117 -12.57 5.50 13.55
C PHE A 117 -12.31 5.21 12.09
N ALA A 118 -13.26 4.61 11.37
CA ALA A 118 -13.13 4.34 9.95
C ALA A 118 -12.91 5.62 9.14
N VAL A 119 -13.68 6.68 9.43
CA VAL A 119 -13.51 8.01 8.79
C VAL A 119 -12.14 8.61 9.13
N TRP A 120 -11.71 8.52 10.40
CA TRP A 120 -10.41 9.02 10.83
C TRP A 120 -9.26 8.29 10.12
N GLN A 121 -9.29 6.97 10.10
CA GLN A 121 -8.29 6.16 9.40
C GLN A 121 -8.30 6.44 7.89
N TRP A 122 -9.47 6.58 7.27
CA TRP A 122 -9.60 6.94 5.85
C TRP A 122 -8.94 8.29 5.53
N ALA A 123 -9.19 9.31 6.35
CA ALA A 123 -8.53 10.61 6.23
C ALA A 123 -7.00 10.51 6.47
N GLY A 124 -6.57 9.65 7.40
CA GLY A 124 -5.18 9.33 7.65
C GLY A 124 -4.49 8.68 6.44
N ILE A 125 -5.17 7.74 5.76
CA ILE A 125 -4.66 7.08 4.56
C ILE A 125 -4.53 8.08 3.40
N ASP A 126 -5.53 8.94 3.20
CA ASP A 126 -5.48 10.00 2.19
C ASP A 126 -4.26 10.90 2.41
N ARG A 127 -4.10 11.40 3.64
CA ARG A 127 -3.00 12.30 4.02
C ARG A 127 -1.63 11.64 3.94
N ALA A 128 -1.53 10.35 4.26
CA ALA A 128 -0.26 9.62 4.25
C ALA A 128 0.36 9.49 2.85
N HIS A 129 -0.43 9.64 1.79
CA HIS A 129 0.07 9.59 0.41
C HIS A 129 0.21 10.98 -0.24
N ARG A 130 -0.15 12.06 0.44
CA ARG A 130 0.02 13.42 -0.09
C ARG A 130 1.33 14.01 0.39
N GLU A 131 2.12 14.56 -0.53
CA GLU A 131 3.35 15.29 -0.17
C GLU A 131 3.02 16.64 0.49
N ILE A 132 2.04 17.35 -0.06
CA ILE A 132 1.56 18.66 0.39
C ILE A 132 0.02 18.65 0.33
N PRO A 133 -0.72 19.37 1.21
CA PRO A 133 -2.16 19.51 1.07
C PRO A 133 -2.56 19.98 -0.34
N GLY A 134 -3.44 19.23 -1.01
CA GLY A 134 -3.87 19.51 -2.39
C GLY A 134 -2.86 19.12 -3.49
N GLY A 135 -1.66 18.67 -3.12
CA GLY A 135 -0.66 18.17 -4.07
C GLY A 135 -0.95 16.77 -4.61
N PRO A 136 -0.11 16.28 -5.53
CA PRO A 136 -0.23 14.94 -6.09
C PRO A 136 0.00 13.87 -5.02
N TYR A 137 -0.51 12.67 -5.29
CA TYR A 137 -0.26 11.54 -4.42
C TYR A 137 1.03 10.85 -4.81
N ARG A 138 1.90 10.61 -3.83
CA ARG A 138 3.24 10.08 -4.04
C ARG A 138 3.44 8.76 -3.32
N HIS A 139 4.08 7.80 -3.99
CA HIS A 139 4.60 6.60 -3.35
C HIS A 139 6.06 6.37 -3.74
N CYS A 140 6.80 5.74 -2.85
CA CYS A 140 8.23 5.54 -2.98
C CYS A 140 8.65 4.17 -2.45
N VAL A 141 9.51 3.49 -3.21
CA VAL A 141 10.13 2.21 -2.86
C VAL A 141 11.64 2.40 -2.85
N LEU A 142 12.28 2.09 -1.73
CA LEU A 142 13.73 2.16 -1.54
C LEU A 142 14.28 0.76 -1.33
N VAL A 143 15.22 0.35 -2.18
CA VAL A 143 15.73 -1.02 -2.23
C VAL A 143 17.26 -1.01 -2.30
N SER A 144 17.92 -1.63 -1.32
CA SER A 144 19.37 -1.86 -1.40
C SER A 144 19.66 -3.03 -2.36
N ALA A 145 20.45 -2.76 -3.39
CA ALA A 145 20.85 -3.68 -4.46
C ALA A 145 22.32 -4.09 -4.32
N ALA A 146 22.62 -5.36 -4.57
CA ALA A 146 23.97 -5.93 -4.47
C ALA A 146 24.79 -5.74 -5.76
N ALA A 147 24.81 -4.52 -6.28
CA ALA A 147 25.60 -4.10 -7.43
C ALA A 147 26.01 -2.64 -7.21
N PRO A 148 27.20 -2.20 -7.65
CA PRO A 148 27.59 -0.80 -7.57
C PRO A 148 26.85 0.04 -8.63
N PRO A 149 26.68 1.37 -8.42
CA PRO A 149 25.88 2.21 -9.29
C PRO A 149 26.29 2.16 -10.76
N GLU A 150 27.59 2.13 -11.04
CA GLU A 150 28.18 2.08 -12.37
C GLU A 150 27.82 0.80 -13.16
N ALA A 151 27.68 -0.32 -12.46
CA ALA A 151 27.26 -1.58 -13.08
C ALA A 151 25.73 -1.68 -13.20
N LEU A 152 25.01 -1.15 -12.21
CA LEU A 152 23.56 -1.24 -12.16
C LEU A 152 22.85 -0.25 -13.10
N TRP A 153 23.42 0.95 -13.29
CA TRP A 153 22.80 2.00 -14.08
C TRP A 153 22.50 1.61 -15.53
N PRO A 154 23.41 0.96 -16.29
CA PRO A 154 23.10 0.50 -17.64
C PRO A 154 21.88 -0.42 -17.70
N VAL A 155 21.69 -1.26 -16.68
CA VAL A 155 20.53 -2.17 -16.60
C VAL A 155 19.24 -1.42 -16.25
N VAL A 156 19.31 -0.48 -15.30
CA VAL A 156 18.15 0.31 -14.86
C VAL A 156 17.70 1.30 -15.93
N SER A 157 18.63 1.93 -16.62
CA SER A 157 18.39 2.94 -17.66
C SER A 157 18.01 2.37 -19.02
N ASP A 158 18.14 1.05 -19.23
CA ASP A 158 17.59 0.37 -20.40
C ASP A 158 16.05 0.34 -20.33
N LEU A 159 15.45 1.43 -20.82
CA LEU A 159 14.01 1.62 -20.84
C LEU A 159 13.30 0.46 -21.56
N ALA A 160 13.81 -0.01 -22.69
CA ALA A 160 13.20 -1.10 -23.44
C ALA A 160 13.39 -2.47 -22.73
N GLY A 161 14.56 -2.70 -22.15
CA GLY A 161 14.92 -3.95 -21.47
C GLY A 161 14.20 -4.20 -20.16
N ILE A 162 13.48 -3.21 -19.59
CA ILE A 162 12.76 -3.37 -18.32
C ILE A 162 11.84 -4.61 -18.26
N ARG A 163 11.31 -5.06 -19.41
CA ARG A 163 10.46 -6.25 -19.54
C ARG A 163 11.13 -7.53 -19.04
N HIS A 164 12.46 -7.60 -19.08
CA HIS A 164 13.23 -8.75 -18.58
C HIS A 164 13.15 -8.88 -17.05
N TYR A 165 12.80 -7.80 -16.35
CA TYR A 165 12.80 -7.74 -14.89
C TYR A 165 11.39 -7.59 -14.31
N MET A 166 10.46 -7.00 -15.08
CA MET A 166 9.08 -6.76 -14.67
C MET A 166 8.13 -7.87 -15.13
N PRO A 167 7.63 -8.74 -14.22
CA PRO A 167 6.83 -9.91 -14.59
C PRO A 167 5.46 -9.57 -15.20
N MET A 168 4.99 -8.32 -15.04
CA MET A 168 3.72 -7.88 -15.61
C MET A 168 3.84 -7.45 -17.09
N LEU A 169 5.05 -7.20 -17.59
CA LEU A 169 5.28 -6.69 -18.94
C LEU A 169 5.51 -7.83 -19.93
N ARG A 170 4.66 -7.90 -20.94
CA ARG A 170 4.83 -8.75 -22.11
C ARG A 170 5.80 -8.11 -23.12
N ARG A 171 5.67 -6.80 -23.34
CA ARG A 171 6.48 -6.04 -24.31
C ARG A 171 6.85 -4.68 -23.75
N SER A 172 8.06 -4.24 -24.09
CA SER A 172 8.56 -2.89 -23.87
C SER A 172 9.46 -2.53 -25.04
N VAL A 173 9.18 -1.42 -25.72
CA VAL A 173 9.92 -0.94 -26.90
C VAL A 173 9.98 0.58 -26.92
N LEU A 174 11.04 1.16 -27.48
CA LEU A 174 11.13 2.61 -27.71
C LEU A 174 10.48 2.98 -29.04
N ARG A 175 9.62 4.01 -29.04
CA ARG A 175 9.06 4.60 -30.27
C ARG A 175 10.19 5.19 -31.10
N ASN A 176 10.11 5.02 -32.41
CA ASN A 176 11.04 5.58 -33.40
C ASN A 176 12.52 5.18 -33.20
N SER A 177 12.78 4.09 -32.47
CA SER A 177 14.14 3.57 -32.23
C SER A 177 15.10 4.59 -31.62
N LEU A 178 14.59 5.50 -30.78
CA LEU A 178 15.42 6.43 -30.03
C LEU A 178 16.24 5.70 -28.96
N GLU A 179 17.43 6.20 -28.66
CA GLU A 179 18.20 5.82 -27.48
C GLU A 179 17.50 6.31 -26.19
N PRO A 180 17.71 5.63 -25.04
CA PRO A 180 17.25 6.14 -23.74
C PRO A 180 17.75 7.57 -23.47
N GLY A 181 16.83 8.49 -23.19
CA GLY A 181 17.15 9.89 -22.94
C GLY A 181 15.93 10.79 -22.97
N VAL A 182 16.12 12.10 -22.74
CA VAL A 182 15.03 13.08 -22.77
C VAL A 182 14.34 13.06 -24.13
N GLY A 183 13.01 12.97 -24.12
CA GLY A 183 12.16 12.89 -25.32
C GLY A 183 11.89 11.47 -25.80
N ALA A 184 12.67 10.47 -25.36
CA ALA A 184 12.42 9.07 -25.69
C ALA A 184 11.05 8.63 -25.14
N VAL A 185 10.27 7.91 -25.95
CA VAL A 185 8.96 7.39 -25.54
C VAL A 185 9.02 5.87 -25.55
N ARG A 186 8.74 5.26 -24.40
CA ARG A 186 8.61 3.82 -24.24
C ARG A 186 7.15 3.42 -24.34
N GLU A 187 6.85 2.41 -25.16
CA GLU A 187 5.57 1.71 -25.15
C GLU A 187 5.68 0.40 -24.36
N CYS A 188 4.75 0.20 -23.45
CA CYS A 188 4.59 -1.00 -22.64
C CYS A 188 3.30 -1.74 -23.02
N GLU A 189 3.33 -3.06 -22.94
CA GLU A 189 2.16 -3.94 -23.06
C GLU A 189 2.22 -5.00 -21.96
N ASP A 190 1.10 -5.22 -21.26
CA ASP A 190 0.98 -6.31 -20.29
C ASP A 190 0.50 -7.63 -20.92
N HIS A 191 0.48 -8.71 -20.13
CA HIS A 191 0.01 -10.01 -20.60
C HIS A 191 -1.49 -10.06 -20.93
N SER A 192 -2.28 -9.06 -20.54
CA SER A 192 -3.70 -8.93 -20.89
C SER A 192 -3.93 -8.08 -22.16
N GLY A 193 -2.85 -7.60 -22.79
CA GLY A 193 -2.92 -6.77 -23.99
C GLY A 193 -3.19 -5.28 -23.71
N LYS A 194 -3.20 -4.85 -22.44
CA LYS A 194 -3.31 -3.42 -22.11
C LYS A 194 -2.00 -2.73 -22.43
N ARG A 195 -2.09 -1.56 -23.06
CA ARG A 195 -0.94 -0.78 -23.53
C ARG A 195 -0.92 0.60 -22.92
N TRP A 196 0.27 1.13 -22.69
CA TRP A 196 0.48 2.51 -22.29
C TRP A 196 1.84 2.98 -22.77
N ALA A 197 2.02 4.30 -22.80
CA ALA A 197 3.27 4.93 -23.19
C ALA A 197 3.77 5.89 -22.11
N GLU A 198 5.09 6.03 -22.04
CA GLU A 198 5.81 6.79 -21.04
C GLU A 198 6.90 7.60 -21.73
N GLN A 199 6.91 8.92 -21.57
CA GLN A 199 7.91 9.81 -22.13
C GLN A 199 8.97 10.15 -21.09
N CYS A 200 10.24 9.98 -21.40
CA CYS A 200 11.32 10.43 -20.56
C CYS A 200 11.44 11.96 -20.61
N ILE A 201 11.14 12.63 -19.49
CA ILE A 201 11.14 14.09 -19.37
C ILE A 201 12.38 14.63 -18.64
N ALA A 202 13.12 13.78 -17.94
CA ALA A 202 14.42 14.10 -17.35
C ALA A 202 15.31 12.86 -17.36
N PHE A 203 16.60 13.05 -17.61
CA PHE A 203 17.59 11.96 -17.66
C PHE A 203 18.95 12.49 -17.21
N GLU A 204 19.49 11.93 -16.14
CA GLU A 204 20.82 12.21 -15.59
C GLU A 204 21.66 10.93 -15.72
N PRO A 205 22.58 10.86 -16.70
CA PRO A 205 23.40 9.68 -16.93
C PRO A 205 24.15 9.23 -15.66
N GLY A 206 24.12 7.94 -15.39
CA GLY A 206 24.72 7.33 -14.20
C GLY A 206 23.87 7.41 -12.93
N ARG A 207 22.71 8.09 -12.96
CA ARG A 207 22.00 8.41 -11.72
C ARG A 207 20.49 8.28 -11.77
N SER A 208 19.79 9.02 -12.63
CA SER A 208 18.33 9.12 -12.52
C SER A 208 17.61 9.36 -13.84
N PHE A 209 16.35 8.94 -13.91
CA PHE A 209 15.44 9.34 -15.00
C PHE A 209 14.01 9.51 -14.48
N THR A 210 13.26 10.37 -15.16
CA THR A 210 11.84 10.67 -14.87
C THR A 210 11.01 10.45 -16.13
N LEU A 211 9.92 9.72 -15.97
CA LEU A 211 8.95 9.37 -17.00
C LEU A 211 7.61 10.05 -16.71
N ASN A 212 7.07 10.73 -17.71
CA ASN A 212 5.67 11.16 -17.76
C ASN A 212 4.83 10.08 -18.45
N PHE A 213 3.89 9.49 -17.73
CA PHE A 213 2.97 8.51 -18.30
C PHE A 213 1.95 9.28 -19.15
N LEU A 214 1.79 8.88 -20.40
CA LEU A 214 0.89 9.54 -21.36
C LEU A 214 -0.57 9.14 -21.08
N ALA A 215 -1.08 9.54 -19.92
CA ALA A 215 -2.41 9.17 -19.39
C ALA A 215 -3.60 9.66 -20.23
N HIS A 216 -3.34 10.56 -21.18
CA HIS A 216 -4.33 11.06 -22.14
C HIS A 216 -4.46 10.16 -23.39
N GLU A 217 -3.52 9.23 -23.62
CA GLU A 217 -3.62 8.32 -24.76
C GLU A 217 -4.77 7.31 -24.57
N PRO A 218 -5.51 6.98 -25.64
CA PRO A 218 -6.56 5.98 -25.58
C PRO A 218 -6.06 4.63 -25.06
N GLY A 219 -6.81 4.03 -24.14
CA GLY A 219 -6.49 2.70 -23.60
C GLY A 219 -5.55 2.70 -22.39
N PHE A 220 -5.18 3.87 -21.85
CA PHE A 220 -4.38 3.96 -20.62
C PHE A 220 -5.04 3.18 -19.48
N PRO A 221 -4.37 2.18 -18.88
CA PRO A 221 -5.04 1.20 -18.02
C PRO A 221 -5.15 1.63 -16.56
N PHE A 222 -4.48 2.71 -16.16
CA PHE A 222 -4.47 3.18 -14.78
C PHE A 222 -5.52 4.27 -14.56
N PRO A 223 -6.25 4.26 -13.42
CA PRO A 223 -7.28 5.24 -13.10
C PRO A 223 -6.66 6.57 -12.64
N ALA A 224 -5.82 7.19 -13.47
CA ALA A 224 -5.11 8.43 -13.18
C ALA A 224 -5.33 9.47 -14.30
N ARG A 225 -5.46 10.73 -13.90
CA ARG A 225 -5.51 11.90 -14.80
C ARG A 225 -4.10 12.30 -15.26
N SER A 226 -3.14 12.24 -14.35
CA SER A 226 -1.72 12.45 -14.60
C SER A 226 -0.94 11.43 -13.77
N MET A 227 0.20 11.00 -14.29
CA MET A 227 1.11 10.13 -13.56
C MET A 227 2.54 10.39 -14.03
N VAL A 228 3.42 10.64 -13.07
CA VAL A 228 4.86 10.84 -13.28
C VAL A 228 5.57 9.84 -12.40
N GLY A 229 6.63 9.22 -12.88
CA GLY A 229 7.44 8.32 -12.06
C GLY A 229 8.89 8.38 -12.43
N GLY A 230 9.75 7.82 -11.59
CA GLY A 230 11.17 7.87 -11.84
C GLY A 230 11.95 6.84 -11.07
N TRP A 231 13.19 6.69 -11.49
CA TRP A 231 14.19 5.82 -10.88
C TRP A 231 15.42 6.66 -10.55
N GLU A 232 16.03 6.38 -9.41
CA GLU A 232 17.30 6.96 -8.99
C GLU A 232 18.17 5.84 -8.41
N VAL A 233 19.43 5.79 -8.85
CA VAL A 233 20.45 4.84 -8.38
C VAL A 233 21.50 5.64 -7.62
N LEU A 234 21.61 5.40 -6.33
CA LEU A 234 22.53 6.09 -5.42
C LEU A 234 23.56 5.10 -4.88
N PRO A 235 24.77 5.55 -4.49
CA PRO A 235 25.66 4.74 -3.67
C PRO A 235 25.02 4.46 -2.29
N ASP A 236 25.17 3.23 -1.78
CA ASP A 236 24.68 2.81 -0.44
C ASP A 236 25.86 2.52 0.50
N THR A 237 26.53 1.39 0.27
CA THR A 237 27.77 0.96 0.92
C THR A 237 28.72 0.43 -0.16
N PRO A 238 30.02 0.21 0.11
CA PRO A 238 30.96 -0.24 -0.92
C PRO A 238 30.45 -1.47 -1.68
N GLY A 239 30.39 -1.37 -3.01
CA GLY A 239 29.88 -2.42 -3.90
C GLY A 239 28.35 -2.54 -3.98
N ARG A 240 27.59 -1.61 -3.39
CA ARG A 240 26.12 -1.66 -3.33
C ARG A 240 25.49 -0.33 -3.74
N SER A 241 24.28 -0.41 -4.26
CA SER A 241 23.45 0.74 -4.60
C SER A 241 22.17 0.79 -3.79
N LEU A 242 21.67 1.98 -3.57
CA LEU A 242 20.31 2.24 -3.15
C LEU A 242 19.49 2.65 -4.37
N VAL A 243 18.51 1.83 -4.73
CA VAL A 243 17.59 2.13 -5.83
C VAL A 243 16.30 2.72 -5.26
N LYS A 244 15.97 3.92 -5.69
CA LYS A 244 14.70 4.60 -5.40
C LYS A 244 13.81 4.53 -6.62
N VAL A 245 12.64 3.94 -6.45
CA VAL A 245 11.55 4.00 -7.44
C VAL A 245 10.41 4.80 -6.84
N TRP A 246 9.90 5.77 -7.58
CA TRP A 246 8.83 6.62 -7.10
C TRP A 246 7.84 6.94 -8.21
N TRP A 247 6.62 7.26 -7.80
CA TRP A 247 5.63 7.85 -8.69
C TRP A 247 4.73 8.82 -7.95
N GLU A 248 4.24 9.79 -8.70
CA GLU A 248 3.25 10.79 -8.37
C GLU A 248 2.05 10.57 -9.29
N LEU A 249 0.84 10.59 -8.76
CA LEU A 249 -0.37 10.45 -9.57
C LEU A 249 -1.51 11.30 -9.05
N GLU A 250 -2.37 11.72 -9.97
CA GLU A 250 -3.67 12.33 -9.70
C GLU A 250 -4.77 11.30 -10.04
N PRO A 251 -5.47 10.72 -9.05
CA PRO A 251 -6.44 9.66 -9.31
C PRO A 251 -7.72 10.21 -9.95
N ARG A 252 -8.38 9.37 -10.76
CA ARG A 252 -9.66 9.69 -11.40
C ARG A 252 -10.68 8.57 -11.10
N PRO A 253 -11.73 8.82 -10.30
CA PRO A 253 -12.05 10.03 -9.51
C PRO A 253 -11.22 10.18 -8.21
N LEU A 254 -11.06 11.43 -7.73
CA LEU A 254 -10.25 11.77 -6.55
C LEU A 254 -10.67 11.06 -5.26
N TRP A 255 -11.97 10.85 -5.05
CA TRP A 255 -12.47 10.21 -3.82
C TRP A 255 -12.05 8.74 -3.67
N LEU A 256 -11.62 8.08 -4.76
CA LEU A 256 -11.09 6.72 -4.74
C LEU A 256 -9.62 6.66 -4.31
N ALA A 257 -8.92 7.79 -4.17
CA ALA A 257 -7.51 7.80 -3.83
C ALA A 257 -7.15 6.98 -2.59
N PRO A 258 -7.89 7.08 -1.46
CA PRO A 258 -7.54 6.34 -0.24
C PRO A 258 -7.74 4.83 -0.38
N LEU A 259 -8.47 4.37 -1.41
CA LEU A 259 -8.58 2.95 -1.77
C LEU A 259 -7.50 2.54 -2.78
N LEU A 260 -7.34 3.31 -3.86
CA LEU A 260 -6.46 2.97 -4.98
C LEU A 260 -4.99 3.00 -4.59
N LEU A 261 -4.56 4.02 -3.83
CA LEU A 261 -3.15 4.22 -3.52
C LEU A 261 -2.56 3.13 -2.63
N PRO A 262 -3.22 2.69 -1.53
CA PRO A 262 -2.72 1.56 -0.77
C PRO A 262 -2.61 0.27 -1.58
N LEU A 263 -3.54 0.03 -2.53
CA LEU A 263 -3.50 -1.15 -3.39
C LEU A 263 -2.33 -1.10 -4.38
N LEU A 264 -2.10 0.06 -5.00
CA LEU A 264 -0.93 0.29 -5.87
C LEU A 264 0.37 0.16 -5.08
N ALA A 265 0.44 0.78 -3.91
CA ALA A 265 1.56 0.69 -2.97
C ALA A 265 1.89 -0.76 -2.61
N PHE A 266 0.87 -1.57 -2.32
CA PHE A 266 1.02 -2.98 -2.01
C PHE A 266 1.60 -3.79 -3.17
N GLY A 267 1.08 -3.60 -4.38
CA GLY A 267 1.60 -4.27 -5.57
C GLY A 267 3.07 -3.90 -5.82
N ALA A 268 3.38 -2.62 -5.73
CA ALA A 268 4.72 -2.11 -5.94
C ALA A 268 5.73 -2.56 -4.87
N ASP A 269 5.35 -2.52 -3.59
CA ASP A 269 6.19 -2.97 -2.47
C ASP A 269 6.54 -4.47 -2.59
N ARG A 270 5.80 -5.25 -3.38
CA ARG A 270 6.10 -6.65 -3.70
C ARG A 270 6.92 -6.83 -4.98
N VAL A 271 6.57 -6.11 -6.04
CA VAL A 271 7.15 -6.30 -7.38
C VAL A 271 8.53 -5.67 -7.49
N PHE A 272 8.70 -4.40 -7.11
CA PHE A 272 9.95 -3.68 -7.34
C PHE A 272 11.16 -4.27 -6.61
N PRO A 273 11.08 -4.72 -5.33
CA PRO A 273 12.23 -5.36 -4.69
C PRO A 273 12.70 -6.64 -5.37
N GLN A 274 11.80 -7.37 -6.04
CA GLN A 274 12.18 -8.54 -6.84
C GLN A 274 12.79 -8.14 -8.18
N ALA A 275 12.18 -7.18 -8.88
CA ALA A 275 12.71 -6.66 -10.14
C ALA A 275 14.12 -6.08 -9.98
N ILE A 276 14.34 -5.26 -8.95
CA ILE A 276 15.64 -4.65 -8.65
C ILE A 276 16.69 -5.70 -8.29
N ARG A 277 16.32 -6.78 -7.59
CA ARG A 277 17.23 -7.91 -7.36
C ARG A 277 17.66 -8.58 -8.66
N ARG A 278 16.73 -8.81 -9.59
CA ARG A 278 17.05 -9.40 -10.90
C ARG A 278 17.93 -8.47 -11.73
N MET A 279 17.68 -7.16 -11.70
CA MET A 279 18.52 -6.15 -12.33
C MET A 279 19.94 -6.16 -11.75
N ALA A 280 20.08 -6.24 -10.43
CA ALA A 280 21.38 -6.32 -9.76
C ALA A 280 22.15 -7.59 -10.16
N ALA A 281 21.49 -8.74 -10.20
CA ALA A 281 22.10 -10.01 -10.63
C ALA A 281 22.57 -9.96 -12.09
N ALA A 282 21.77 -9.35 -12.97
CA ALA A 282 22.16 -9.13 -14.37
C ALA A 282 23.35 -8.17 -14.50
N ALA A 283 23.37 -7.09 -13.72
CA ALA A 283 24.45 -6.11 -13.70
C ALA A 283 25.81 -6.70 -13.28
N THR A 284 25.81 -7.69 -12.39
CA THR A 284 27.03 -8.35 -11.90
C THR A 284 27.39 -9.62 -12.67
N GLY A 285 26.69 -9.93 -13.77
CA GLY A 285 26.90 -11.15 -14.55
C GLY A 285 26.60 -12.44 -13.78
N THR A 286 25.85 -12.34 -12.68
CA THR A 286 25.45 -13.50 -11.88
C THR A 286 24.20 -14.09 -12.51
N HIS A 287 24.38 -14.79 -13.64
CA HIS A 287 23.32 -15.53 -14.31
C HIS A 287 22.74 -16.56 -13.34
N SER A 288 21.61 -16.23 -12.73
CA SER A 288 20.80 -17.19 -11.97
C SER A 288 19.89 -17.92 -12.95
N GLU A 289 20.46 -18.85 -13.73
CA GLU A 289 19.67 -19.94 -14.29
C GLU A 289 19.36 -20.90 -13.13
N GLU A 290 18.08 -21.00 -12.79
CA GLU A 290 17.44 -22.14 -12.11
C GLU A 290 18.02 -22.62 -10.77
N GLU A 291 17.65 -21.94 -9.69
CA GLU A 291 17.07 -22.64 -8.53
C GLU A 291 16.22 -21.66 -7.71
N PRO A 292 14.94 -21.97 -7.37
CA PRO A 292 14.21 -21.17 -6.41
C PRO A 292 15.01 -21.15 -5.10
N PRO A 293 15.28 -19.97 -4.50
CA PRO A 293 16.20 -19.86 -3.38
C PRO A 293 15.71 -20.70 -2.20
N THR A 294 16.40 -21.82 -1.94
CA THR A 294 16.22 -22.68 -0.76
C THR A 294 16.87 -22.10 0.48
N SER A 295 17.65 -21.02 0.34
CA SER A 295 18.28 -20.27 1.43
C SER A 295 18.08 -18.76 1.23
N PRO A 296 17.73 -17.99 2.28
CA PRO A 296 17.54 -16.56 2.16
C PRO A 296 18.89 -15.89 1.88
N ALA A 297 19.13 -15.56 0.60
CA ALA A 297 20.18 -14.63 0.19
C ALA A 297 20.12 -13.36 1.07
N PRO A 298 21.27 -12.73 1.39
CA PRO A 298 21.32 -11.59 2.31
C PRO A 298 20.25 -10.57 1.93
N ALA A 299 19.27 -10.46 2.83
CA ALA A 299 17.97 -9.90 2.52
C ALA A 299 18.11 -8.51 1.90
N THR A 300 17.56 -8.34 0.70
CA THR A 300 17.23 -7.03 0.15
C THR A 300 16.44 -6.27 1.21
N ARG A 301 17.12 -5.33 1.86
CA ARG A 301 16.53 -4.56 2.95
C ARG A 301 15.74 -3.44 2.30
N LEU A 302 14.41 -3.55 2.37
CA LEU A 302 13.54 -2.40 2.15
C LEU A 302 13.93 -1.35 3.21
N ILE A 303 14.53 -0.24 2.77
CA ILE A 303 15.02 0.76 3.71
C ILE A 303 13.80 1.47 4.33
N LYS A 304 13.89 1.71 5.65
CA LYS A 304 12.81 2.26 6.47
C LYS A 304 12.62 3.77 6.30
N THR A 305 13.39 4.43 5.44
CA THR A 305 13.42 5.89 5.35
C THR A 305 12.23 6.41 4.53
N PRO A 306 11.56 7.47 5.00
CA PRO A 306 10.75 8.33 4.17
C PRO A 306 11.48 8.79 2.91
N CYS A 307 10.84 8.63 1.75
CA CYS A 307 10.65 9.80 0.90
C CYS A 307 9.57 10.63 1.63
#